data_AF-V7ESZ6-F1
#
_entry.id   AF-V7ESZ6-F1
#
_cell.length_a   1.000
_cell.length_b   1.000
_cell.length_c   1.000
_cell.angle_alpha   90.00
_cell.angle_beta   90.00
_cell.angle_gamma   90.00
#
_symmetry.space_group_name_H-M   'P 1'
#
loop_
_entity.id
_entity.type
_entity.pdbx_description
1 polymer ?
#
loop_
_entity_poly.entity_id
_entity_poly.type
_entity_poly.pdbx_seq_one_letter_code
_entity_poly.pdbx_strand_id
1 'polypeptide(L)' 'MCSLAIRGGRVYSIDTSQGEIDTDFIVLALGASAPQLARQAGFRLPIYDEGLFDHSASQPRLDPTASLGDRP' A
#
# COMPACT_ATOMS: atom_id res chain seq x y z
N MET A 1 -1.53 -0.22 16.78
CA MET A 1 -0.28 0.25 16.16
C MET A 1 0.59 -0.97 15.94
N CYS A 2 1.26 -1.11 14.79
CA CYS A 2 2.14 -2.25 14.50
C CYS A 2 3.60 -1.82 14.59
N SER A 3 4.47 -2.58 15.26
CA SER A 3 5.90 -2.25 15.40
C SER A 3 6.85 -3.43 15.25
N LEU A 4 8.04 -3.17 14.69
CA LEU A 4 9.13 -4.14 14.56
C LEU A 4 10.06 -4.07 15.77
N ALA A 5 10.36 -5.23 16.35
CA ALA A 5 11.35 -5.33 17.41
C ALA A 5 12.67 -5.87 16.84
N ILE A 6 13.76 -5.11 17.04
CA ILE A 6 15.05 -5.38 16.42
C ILE A 6 16.14 -5.35 17.48
N ARG A 7 16.99 -6.38 17.47
CA ARG A 7 18.15 -6.52 18.36
C ARG A 7 19.37 -6.91 17.55
N GLY A 8 20.45 -6.14 17.68
CA GLY A 8 21.70 -6.42 16.94
C GLY A 8 21.54 -6.41 15.42
N GLY A 9 20.62 -5.60 14.88
CA GLY A 9 20.33 -5.53 13.45
C GLY A 9 19.49 -6.69 12.90
N ARG A 10 18.93 -7.55 13.76
CA ARG A 10 18.01 -8.64 13.39
C ARG A 10 16.64 -8.42 13.99
N VAL A 11 15.61 -8.69 13.20
CA VAL A 11 14.24 -8.78 13.69
C VAL A 11 14.15 -10.00 14.62
N TYR A 12 13.39 -9.87 15.71
CA TYR A 12 13.07 -10.99 16.58
C TYR A 12 11.58 -11.12 16.88
N SER A 13 10.81 -10.03 16.73
CA SER A 13 9.35 -10.08 16.85
C SER A 13 8.67 -8.91 16.13
N ILE A 14 7.35 -9.05 15.95
CA ILE A 14 6.44 -8.00 15.50
C ILE A 14 5.31 -7.83 16.51
N ASP A 15 5.15 -6.60 17.01
CA ASP A 15 4.03 -6.22 17.85
C ASP A 15 2.83 -5.88 16.98
N THR A 16 1.72 -6.59 17.20
CA THR A 16 0.45 -6.32 16.54
C THR A 16 -0.60 -5.92 17.56
N SER A 17 -1.75 -5.43 17.08
CA SER A 17 -2.90 -5.17 17.98
C SER A 17 -3.48 -6.44 18.61
N GLN A 18 -3.08 -7.63 18.15
CA GLN A 18 -3.51 -8.92 18.68
C GLN A 18 -2.45 -9.56 19.58
N GLY A 19 -1.32 -8.88 19.80
CA GLY A 19 -0.18 -9.38 20.56
C GLY A 19 1.10 -9.44 19.74
N GLU A 20 2.16 -9.83 20.43
CA GLU A 20 3.49 -10.05 19.86
C GLU A 20 3.54 -11.38 19.10
N ILE A 21 4.26 -11.40 17.98
CA ILE A 21 4.55 -12.59 17.20
C ILE A 21 6.06 -12.71 17.04
N ASP A 22 6.65 -13.76 17.62
CA ASP A 22 8.08 -14.06 17.47
C ASP A 22 8.40 -14.47 16.03
N THR A 23 9.42 -13.85 15.44
CA THR A 23 9.89 -14.19 14.10
C THR A 23 11.27 -13.61 13.82
N ASP A 24 12.08 -14.35 13.04
CA ASP A 24 13.36 -13.87 12.52
C ASP A 24 13.21 -13.15 11.15
N PHE A 25 12.08 -13.34 10.46
CA PHE A 25 11.86 -12.86 9.10
C PHE A 25 10.46 -12.29 8.90
N ILE A 26 10.38 -11.20 8.12
CA ILE A 26 9.13 -10.52 7.78
C ILE A 26 9.16 -10.12 6.30
N VAL A 27 8.02 -10.25 5.63
CA VAL A 27 7.80 -9.74 4.28
C VAL A 27 6.88 -8.54 4.35
N LEU A 28 7.35 -7.37 3.89
CA LEU A 28 6.54 -6.16 3.81
C LEU A 28 5.76 -6.14 2.49
N ALA A 29 4.48 -6.54 2.56
CA ALA A 29 3.54 -6.51 1.44
C ALA A 29 2.41 -5.47 1.65
N LEU A 30 2.77 -4.31 2.23
CA LEU A 30 1.82 -3.32 2.76
C LEU A 30 1.43 -2.20 1.77
N GLY A 31 1.83 -2.31 0.50
CA GLY A 31 1.60 -1.26 -0.50
C GLY A 31 2.14 0.10 -0.04
N ALA A 32 1.32 1.15 -0.14
CA ALA A 32 1.68 2.52 0.25
C ALA A 32 2.06 2.67 1.73
N SER A 33 1.63 1.75 2.61
CA SER A 33 1.99 1.77 4.03
C SER A 33 3.34 1.12 4.33
N ALA A 34 3.98 0.47 3.35
CA ALA A 34 5.27 -0.21 3.55
C ALA A 34 6.40 0.72 4.04
N PRO A 35 6.55 1.98 3.55
CA PRO A 35 7.60 2.89 4.02
C PRO A 35 7.51 3.20 5.51
N GLN A 36 6.30 3.21 6.09
CA GLN A 36 6.12 3.50 7.51
C GLN A 36 6.76 2.41 8.40
N LEU A 37 6.51 1.14 8.07
CA LEU A 37 7.05 0.01 8.83
C LEU A 37 8.54 -0.22 8.53
N ALA A 38 8.96 -0.07 7.27
CA ALA A 38 10.36 -0.23 6.86
C ALA A 38 11.31 0.73 7.58
N ARG A 39 10.87 1.96 7.89
CA ARG A 39 11.65 2.95 8.64
C ARG A 39 11.99 2.49 10.05
N GLN A 40 11.12 1.71 10.70
CA GLN A 40 11.42 1.15 12.03
C GLN A 40 12.58 0.16 11.98
N ALA A 41 12.78 -0.49 10.83
CA ALA A 41 13.93 -1.34 10.55
C ALA A 41 15.15 -0.60 10.00
N GLY A 42 15.14 0.74 10.00
CA GLY A 42 16.25 1.55 9.48
C GLY A 42 16.31 1.62 7.96
N PHE A 43 15.32 1.10 7.23
CA PHE A 43 15.26 1.16 5.78
C PHE A 43 14.42 2.35 5.28
N ARG A 44 14.88 2.97 4.19
CA ARG A 44 14.15 4.01 3.47
C ARG A 44 13.72 3.44 2.12
N LEU A 45 12.44 3.12 1.99
CA LEU A 45 11.88 2.68 0.70
C LEU A 45 11.67 3.91 -0.21
N PRO A 46 12.10 3.86 -1.48
CA PRO A 46 11.92 4.94 -2.45
C PRO A 46 10.51 4.89 -3.07
N ILE A 47 9.48 4.85 -2.21
CA ILE A 47 8.07 4.84 -2.61
C ILE A 47 7.50 6.18 -2.15
N TYR A 48 6.96 6.94 -3.09
CA TYR A 48 6.29 8.21 -2.85
C TYR A 48 4.78 7.98 -2.89
N ASP A 49 4.06 8.52 -1.91
CA ASP A 49 2.61 8.42 -1.86
C ASP A 49 2.03 9.53 -2.74
N GLU A 50 2.07 9.30 -4.04
CA GLU A 50 1.72 10.27 -5.08
C GLU A 50 0.27 10.11 -5.58
N GLY A 51 -0.55 9.38 -4.82
CA GLY A 51 -1.93 9.06 -5.17
C GLY A 51 -2.03 8.01 -6.28
N LEU A 52 -3.25 7.59 -6.60
CA LEU A 52 -3.51 6.72 -7.73
C LEU A 52 -3.41 7.55 -9.02
N PHE A 53 -2.37 7.31 -9.82
CA PHE A 53 -2.33 7.78 -11.19
C PHE A 53 -3.24 6.90 -12.04
N ASP A 54 -4.49 7.32 -12.21
CA ASP A 54 -5.39 6.74 -13.19
C ASP A 54 -5.01 7.25 -14.59
N HIS A 55 -4.41 6.37 -15.39
CA HIS A 55 -4.13 6.64 -16.81
C HIS A 55 -5.31 6.28 -17.71
N SER A 56 -6.42 5.76 -17.15
CA SER A 56 -7.66 5.63 -17.91
C SER A 56 -8.35 6.98 -17.92
N ALA A 57 -8.48 7.59 -19.10
CA ALA A 57 -9.37 8.74 -19.25
C ALA A 57 -10.75 8.30 -18.78
N SER A 58 -11.35 9.04 -17.83
CA SER A 58 -12.73 8.85 -17.42
C SER A 58 -13.60 8.73 -18.67
N GLN A 59 -14.06 7.53 -18.99
CA GLN A 59 -14.94 7.37 -20.14
C GLN A 59 -16.19 8.19 -19.85
N PRO A 60 -16.65 9.03 -20.79
CA PRO A 60 -17.92 9.70 -20.61
C PRO A 60 -18.95 8.62 -20.34
N ARG A 61 -19.67 8.76 -19.22
CA ARG A 61 -20.80 7.88 -18.90
C ARG A 61 -21.73 7.96 -20.10
N LEU A 62 -21.86 6.84 -20.84
CA LEU A 62 -22.81 6.76 -21.94
C LEU A 62 -24.21 6.99 -21.35
N ASP A 63 -24.91 8.02 -21.83
CA ASP A 63 -26.30 8.23 -21.46
C ASP A 63 -27.11 7.02 -21.94
N PRO A 64 -27.77 6.26 -21.05
CA PRO A 64 -28.44 5.02 -21.42
C PRO A 64 -29.63 5.23 -22.38
N THR A 65 -30.05 6.48 -22.57
CA THR A 65 -31.16 6.90 -23.43
C THR A 65 -30.71 7.45 -24.78
N ALA A 66 -29.41 7.59 -25.05
CA ALA A 66 -28.92 8.06 -26.34
C ALA A 66 -29.14 6.96 -27.40
N SER A 67 -30.14 7.15 -28.27
CA SER A 67 -30.38 6.24 -29.39
C SER A 67 -29.38 6.51 -30.52
N LEU A 68 -28.89 5.42 -31.11
CA LEU A 68 -27.95 5.41 -32.23
C LEU A 68 -28.67 5.79 -33.53
N GLY A 69 -29.30 6.97 -33.60
CA GLY A 69 -30.23 7.32 -34.68
C GLY A 69 -30.09 8.73 -35.26
N ASP A 70 -29.46 9.67 -34.56
CA ASP A 70 -29.29 11.03 -35.05
C ASP A 70 -27.80 11.33 -35.29
N ARG A 71 -27.34 11.06 -36.51
CA ARG A 71 -26.24 11.81 -37.11
C ARG A 71 -26.71 12.31 -38.48
N PRO A 72 -26.48 13.59 -38.81
CA PRO A 72 -26.91 14.20 -40.08
C PRO A 72 -26.20 13.58 -41.29
#